data_AF-A0A7J8J6T5-F1
#
_entry.id   AF-A0A7J8J6T5-F1
#
_cell.length_a   1.000
_cell.length_b   1.000
_cell.length_c   1.000
_cell.angle_alpha   90.00
_cell.angle_beta   90.00
_cell.angle_gamma   90.00
#
_symmetry.space_group_name_H-M   'P 1'
#
loop_
_entity.id
_entity.type
_entity.pdbx_description
1 polymer ?
#
loop_
_entity_poly.entity_id
_entity_poly.type
_entity_poly.pdbx_seq_one_letter_code
_entity_poly.pdbx_strand_id
1 'polypeptide(L)'
;MNQSENQKEKTIKKQEDSLRELWDNGKRNNIRIIGVPEEEENEQVLENIFEEIVTENFPNLVKEEGIQVQEAQRAPSKKTTNRPTPRHRVIKIPKIKDERILKAVRHKQQVTYLRKPLKALS
;
A
#
# COMPACT_ATOMS: atom_id res chain seq x y z
N MET A 1 -38.61 20.38 -3.17
CA MET A 1 -38.08 19.20 -2.44
C MET A 1 -38.97 18.92 -1.26
N ASN A 2 -39.50 17.70 -1.18
CA ASN A 2 -40.32 17.23 -0.07
C ASN A 2 -39.44 16.72 1.08
N GLN A 3 -39.96 16.71 2.31
CA GLN A 3 -39.19 16.26 3.49
C GLN A 3 -38.63 14.83 3.35
N SER A 4 -39.34 13.95 2.65
CA SER A 4 -38.90 12.59 2.29
C SER A 4 -37.62 12.57 1.45
N GLU A 5 -37.47 13.50 0.50
CA GLU A 5 -36.29 13.60 -0.36
C GLU A 5 -35.08 14.06 0.45
N ASN A 6 -35.25 15.10 1.27
CA ASN A 6 -34.23 15.58 2.21
C ASN A 6 -33.76 14.51 3.22
N GLN A 7 -34.65 13.60 3.64
CA GLN A 7 -34.29 12.48 4.53
C GLN A 7 -33.49 11.39 3.77
N LYS A 8 -33.87 11.08 2.54
CA LYS A 8 -33.13 10.15 1.67
C LYS A 8 -31.72 10.67 1.36
N GLU A 9 -31.60 11.94 0.97
CA GLU A 9 -30.31 12.57 0.64
C GLU A 9 -29.34 12.56 1.84
N LYS A 10 -29.82 12.92 3.04
CA LYS A 10 -29.03 12.81 4.28
C LYS A 10 -28.59 11.36 4.59
N THR A 11 -29.41 10.37 4.22
CA THR A 11 -29.10 8.96 4.45
C THR A 11 -28.05 8.46 3.47
N ILE A 12 -28.19 8.78 2.18
CA ILE A 12 -27.21 8.48 1.13
C ILE A 12 -25.86 9.10 1.49
N LYS A 13 -25.82 10.39 1.84
CA LYS A 13 -24.58 11.06 2.24
C LYS A 13 -23.89 10.37 3.41
N LYS A 14 -24.64 10.00 4.46
CA LYS A 14 -24.09 9.25 5.61
C LYS A 14 -23.55 7.87 5.22
N GLN A 15 -24.14 7.22 4.22
CA GLN A 15 -23.64 5.94 3.67
C GLN A 15 -22.35 6.16 2.87
N GLU A 16 -22.27 7.19 2.03
CA GLU A 16 -21.06 7.56 1.29
C GLU A 16 -19.89 7.90 2.23
N ASP A 17 -20.14 8.71 3.25
CA ASP A 17 -19.15 9.07 4.28
C ASP A 17 -18.66 7.81 5.04
N SER A 18 -19.57 6.93 5.44
CA SER A 18 -19.23 5.64 6.09
C SER A 18 -18.43 4.69 5.19
N LEU A 19 -18.80 4.56 3.91
CA LEU A 19 -18.05 3.77 2.94
C LEU A 19 -16.64 4.32 2.74
N ARG A 20 -16.48 5.64 2.75
CA ARG A 20 -15.17 6.31 2.68
C ARG A 20 -14.31 6.01 3.90
N GLU A 21 -14.86 6.15 5.10
CA GLU A 21 -14.15 5.81 6.35
C GLU A 21 -13.71 4.35 6.39
N LEU A 22 -14.56 3.41 5.98
CA LEU A 22 -14.21 1.98 5.91
C LEU A 22 -13.08 1.72 4.90
N TRP A 23 -13.12 2.40 3.76
CA TRP A 23 -12.12 2.27 2.69
C TRP A 23 -10.76 2.86 3.06
N ASP A 24 -10.76 4.03 3.70
CA ASP A 24 -9.54 4.69 4.16
C ASP A 24 -8.92 3.92 5.35
N ASN A 25 -9.75 3.41 6.29
CA ASN A 25 -9.30 2.50 7.35
C ASN A 25 -8.72 1.19 6.79
N GLY A 26 -9.31 0.63 5.73
CA GLY A 26 -8.79 -0.56 5.05
C GLY A 26 -7.46 -0.35 4.32
N LYS A 27 -7.09 0.91 4.05
CA LYS A 27 -5.87 1.31 3.34
C LYS A 27 -4.78 1.92 4.19
N ARG A 28 -5.09 2.33 5.43
CA ARG A 28 -4.15 2.98 6.36
C ARG A 28 -2.81 2.25 6.50
N ASN A 29 -2.82 0.94 6.32
CA ASN A 29 -1.70 0.03 6.56
C ASN A 29 -1.02 -0.47 5.26
N ASN A 30 -1.32 0.18 4.13
CA ASN A 30 -0.89 -0.25 2.81
C ASN A 30 0.24 0.65 2.28
N ILE A 31 1.43 0.07 2.09
CA ILE A 31 2.52 0.70 1.34
C ILE A 31 2.36 0.40 -0.14
N ARG A 32 2.48 1.44 -0.98
CA ARG A 32 2.41 1.34 -2.43
C ARG A 32 3.75 1.66 -3.06
N ILE A 33 4.39 0.67 -3.68
CA ILE A 33 5.71 0.82 -4.33
C ILE A 33 5.53 0.85 -5.86
N ILE A 34 6.23 1.78 -6.51
CA ILE A 34 6.12 2.09 -7.94
C ILE A 34 7.50 1.94 -8.57
N GLY A 35 7.56 1.21 -9.70
CA GLY A 35 8.77 0.99 -10.50
C GLY A 35 9.37 -0.42 -10.42
N VAL A 36 8.88 -1.29 -9.52
CA VAL A 36 9.31 -2.71 -9.43
C VAL A 36 8.96 -3.42 -10.75
N PRO A 37 9.92 -4.04 -11.48
CA PRO A 37 9.70 -4.76 -12.74
C PRO A 37 8.63 -5.86 -12.66
N GLU A 38 7.97 -6.18 -13.78
CA GLU A 38 6.91 -7.21 -13.84
C GLU A 38 7.44 -8.65 -13.99
N GLU A 39 8.74 -8.81 -14.30
CA GLU A 39 9.37 -10.11 -14.58
C GLU A 39 9.82 -10.85 -13.30
N GLU A 40 9.84 -10.18 -12.15
CA GLU A 40 10.33 -10.68 -10.86
C GLU A 40 9.16 -11.23 -9.98
N GLU A 41 8.34 -12.16 -10.49
CA GLU A 41 7.03 -12.45 -9.87
C GLU A 41 6.59 -13.93 -9.81
N ASN A 42 6.81 -14.55 -8.65
CA ASN A 42 5.86 -15.51 -8.03
C ASN A 42 5.44 -14.91 -6.67
N GLU A 43 4.34 -15.38 -6.04
CA GLU A 43 3.83 -14.80 -4.77
C GLU A 43 4.88 -14.76 -3.64
N GLN A 44 5.68 -15.81 -3.49
CA GLN A 44 6.81 -15.87 -2.54
C GLN A 44 7.92 -14.85 -2.81
N VAL A 45 8.07 -14.38 -4.05
CA VAL A 45 9.04 -13.31 -4.38
C VAL A 45 8.54 -11.95 -3.88
N LEU A 46 7.23 -11.79 -3.65
CA LEU A 46 6.62 -10.49 -3.35
C LEU A 46 6.83 -10.06 -1.90
N GLU A 47 6.85 -11.03 -0.99
CA GLU A 47 7.21 -10.81 0.42
C GLU A 47 8.71 -10.48 0.51
N ASN A 48 9.56 -11.26 -0.17
CA ASN A 48 11.00 -11.04 -0.25
C ASN A 48 11.37 -9.64 -0.77
N ILE A 49 10.73 -9.15 -1.84
CA ILE A 49 10.97 -7.79 -2.37
C ILE A 49 10.74 -6.72 -1.30
N PHE A 50 9.73 -6.87 -0.45
CA PHE A 50 9.50 -5.91 0.63
C PHE A 50 10.57 -6.00 1.71
N GLU A 51 10.96 -7.22 2.09
CA GLU A 51 12.01 -7.43 3.09
C GLU A 51 13.37 -6.87 2.62
N GLU A 52 13.72 -7.08 1.35
CA GLU A 52 14.90 -6.47 0.72
C GLU A 52 14.82 -4.94 0.73
N ILE A 53 13.69 -4.35 0.32
CA ILE A 53 13.51 -2.89 0.32
C ILE A 53 13.64 -2.33 1.74
N VAL A 54 12.99 -2.93 2.75
CA VAL A 54 13.07 -2.40 4.13
C VAL A 54 14.45 -2.63 4.73
N THR A 55 15.16 -3.71 4.38
CA THR A 55 16.55 -3.95 4.78
C THR A 55 17.52 -2.95 4.15
N GLU A 56 17.39 -2.67 2.85
CA GLU A 56 18.23 -1.70 2.13
C GLU A 56 17.96 -0.25 2.60
N ASN A 57 16.71 0.08 2.99
CA ASN A 57 16.32 1.47 3.25
C ASN A 57 16.14 1.87 4.71
N PHE A 58 15.82 0.91 5.59
CA PHE A 58 15.45 1.12 6.98
C PHE A 58 16.04 0.04 7.91
N PRO A 59 17.36 -0.24 7.87
CA PRO A 59 17.99 -1.38 8.55
C PRO A 59 17.80 -1.38 10.08
N ASN A 60 17.53 -0.22 10.70
CA ASN A 60 17.23 -0.12 12.13
C ASN A 60 15.86 -0.74 12.47
N LEU A 61 14.83 -0.51 11.65
CA LEU A 61 13.49 -1.06 11.87
C LEU A 61 13.48 -2.58 11.77
N VAL A 62 14.32 -3.15 10.91
CA VAL A 62 14.48 -4.61 10.77
C VAL A 62 15.03 -5.23 12.05
N LYS A 63 16.02 -4.59 12.68
CA LYS A 63 16.65 -5.06 13.93
C LYS A 63 15.72 -4.91 15.15
N GLU A 64 14.89 -3.87 15.19
CA GLU A 64 14.05 -3.55 16.35
C GLU A 64 12.75 -4.37 16.40
N GLU A 65 12.03 -4.50 15.29
CA GLU A 65 10.67 -5.06 15.30
C GLU A 65 10.50 -6.35 14.47
N GLY A 66 11.45 -6.64 13.58
CA GLY A 66 11.34 -7.69 12.56
C GLY A 66 10.25 -7.36 11.53
N ILE A 67 10.54 -7.48 10.25
CA ILE A 67 9.54 -7.23 9.21
C ILE A 67 8.56 -8.40 9.19
N GLN A 68 7.28 -8.13 8.98
CA GLN A 68 6.32 -9.15 8.60
C GLN A 68 5.33 -8.52 7.61
N VAL A 69 5.14 -9.16 6.47
CA VAL A 69 4.09 -8.81 5.50
C VAL A 69 2.81 -9.55 5.90
N GLN A 70 1.66 -8.89 5.84
CA GLN A 70 0.36 -9.56 5.93
C GLN A 70 -0.12 -10.02 4.53
N GLU A 71 0.14 -9.20 3.51
CA GLU A 71 -0.32 -9.43 2.15
C GLU A 71 0.54 -8.61 1.17
N ALA A 72 0.97 -9.18 0.05
CA ALA A 72 1.65 -8.45 -1.03
C ALA A 72 1.04 -8.79 -2.39
N GLN A 73 0.56 -7.78 -3.12
CA GLN A 73 -0.09 -7.97 -4.43
C GLN A 73 0.27 -6.86 -5.43
N ARG A 74 -0.03 -7.06 -6.71
CA ARG A 74 -0.04 -5.98 -7.72
C ARG A 74 -1.41 -5.31 -7.75
N ALA A 75 -1.41 -3.98 -7.84
CA ALA A 75 -2.59 -3.18 -8.08
C ALA A 75 -2.50 -2.46 -9.45
N PRO A 76 -3.41 -2.75 -10.41
CA PRO A 76 -4.49 -3.75 -10.36
C PRO A 76 -3.99 -5.20 -10.43
N SER A 77 -4.80 -6.16 -9.95
CA SER A 77 -4.43 -7.57 -9.91
C SER A 77 -4.20 -8.19 -11.29
N LYS A 78 -4.96 -7.74 -12.31
CA LYS A 78 -4.78 -8.14 -13.72
C LYS A 78 -3.85 -7.17 -14.45
N LYS A 79 -2.88 -7.70 -15.22
CA LYS A 79 -2.06 -6.94 -16.16
C LYS A 79 -2.89 -6.61 -17.41
N THR A 80 -2.89 -5.34 -17.81
CA THR A 80 -3.56 -4.87 -19.04
C THR A 80 -2.52 -4.67 -20.14
N THR A 81 -2.81 -5.12 -21.36
CA THR A 81 -1.86 -5.15 -22.48
C THR A 81 -1.30 -3.77 -22.85
N ASN A 82 -2.11 -2.72 -22.71
CA ASN A 82 -1.77 -1.35 -23.14
C ASN A 82 -1.05 -0.52 -22.06
N ARG A 83 -0.49 -1.14 -21.01
CA ARG A 83 0.17 -0.41 -19.91
C ARG A 83 1.70 -0.47 -20.06
N PRO A 84 2.37 0.64 -20.45
CA PRO A 84 3.82 0.67 -20.61
C PRO A 84 4.59 0.76 -19.27
N THR A 85 3.89 1.07 -18.17
CA THR A 85 4.49 1.13 -16.82
C THR A 85 4.17 -0.12 -16.02
N PRO A 86 5.10 -0.64 -15.20
CA PRO A 86 4.79 -1.68 -14.22
C PRO A 86 3.58 -1.30 -13.35
N ARG A 87 2.77 -2.29 -12.98
CA ARG A 87 1.71 -2.13 -11.99
C ARG A 87 2.33 -1.78 -10.64
N HIS A 88 1.56 -1.20 -9.74
CA HIS A 88 2.12 -0.80 -8.45
C HIS A 88 2.09 -2.02 -7.53
N ARG A 89 3.14 -2.26 -6.72
CA ARG A 89 3.01 -3.13 -5.55
C ARG A 89 2.05 -2.46 -4.56
N VAL A 90 1.24 -3.25 -3.88
CA VAL A 90 0.53 -2.87 -2.66
C VAL A 90 0.86 -3.95 -1.63
N ILE A 91 1.44 -3.52 -0.52
CA ILE A 91 1.93 -4.37 0.56
C ILE A 91 1.25 -3.91 1.84
N LYS A 92 0.63 -4.85 2.54
CA LYS A 92 -0.12 -4.62 3.76
C LYS A 92 0.70 -5.06 4.96
N ILE A 93 0.88 -4.16 5.91
CA ILE A 93 1.58 -4.43 7.17
C ILE A 93 0.56 -4.89 8.24
N PRO A 94 0.94 -5.81 9.14
CA PRO A 94 0.14 -6.09 10.34
C PRO A 94 0.03 -4.87 11.24
N LYS A 95 -1.21 -4.52 11.65
CA LYS A 95 -1.58 -3.37 12.52
C LYS A 95 -0.65 -3.05 13.70
N ILE A 96 0.07 -4.04 14.22
CA ILE A 96 0.97 -3.93 15.37
C ILE A 96 2.28 -3.22 15.01
N LYS A 97 2.74 -3.29 13.76
CA LYS A 97 4.06 -2.80 13.28
C LYS A 97 3.97 -1.58 12.34
N ASP A 98 2.77 -1.04 12.16
CA ASP A 98 2.48 -0.08 11.09
C ASP A 98 3.12 1.30 11.27
N GLU A 99 2.88 1.97 12.40
CA GLU A 99 3.02 3.43 12.43
C GLU A 99 4.46 3.92 12.24
N ARG A 100 5.47 3.16 12.67
CA ARG A 100 6.89 3.51 12.46
C ARG A 100 7.30 3.31 11.00
N ILE A 101 6.96 2.17 10.40
CA ILE A 101 7.34 1.84 9.02
C ILE A 101 6.62 2.77 8.03
N LEU A 102 5.31 2.98 8.19
CA LEU A 102 4.55 3.94 7.38
C LEU A 102 5.13 5.35 7.50
N LYS A 103 5.45 5.81 8.73
CA LYS A 103 6.04 7.13 8.94
C LYS A 103 7.42 7.25 8.27
N ALA A 104 8.26 6.22 8.37
CA ALA A 104 9.57 6.19 7.72
C ALA A 104 9.46 6.24 6.18
N VAL A 105 8.52 5.48 5.60
CA VAL A 105 8.22 5.53 4.16
C VAL A 105 7.69 6.91 3.74
N ARG A 106 6.76 7.50 4.50
CA ARG A 106 6.20 8.83 4.23
C ARG A 106 7.23 9.96 4.29
N HIS A 107 8.22 9.86 5.19
CA HIS A 107 9.33 10.81 5.25
C HIS A 107 10.34 10.60 4.11
N LYS A 108 10.64 9.35 3.74
CA LYS A 108 11.66 9.05 2.71
C LYS A 108 11.14 9.24 1.28
N GLN A 109 9.93 8.78 0.99
CA GLN A 109 9.20 8.79 -0.31
C GLN A 109 9.88 8.09 -1.51
N GLN A 110 11.21 8.02 -1.49
CA GLN A 110 12.03 7.28 -2.42
C GLN A 110 12.70 6.13 -1.66
N VAL A 111 12.59 4.92 -2.20
CA VAL A 111 13.22 3.72 -1.64
C VAL A 111 14.06 3.06 -2.71
N THR A 112 15.15 2.41 -2.32
CA THR A 112 16.01 1.67 -3.25
C THR A 112 15.65 0.19 -3.24
N TYR A 113 15.75 -0.48 -4.39
CA TYR A 113 15.64 -1.93 -4.53
C TYR A 113 16.71 -2.40 -5.51
N LEU A 114 17.57 -3.33 -5.10
CA LEU A 114 18.72 -3.78 -5.90
C LEU A 114 19.55 -2.60 -6.43
N ARG A 115 19.78 -1.59 -5.57
CA ARG A 115 20.45 -0.31 -5.90
C ARG A 115 19.74 0.58 -6.93
N LYS A 116 18.52 0.24 -7.38
CA LYS A 116 17.70 1.07 -8.29
C LYS A 116 16.69 1.92 -7.49
N PRO A 117 16.52 3.21 -7.80
CA PRO A 117 15.55 4.06 -7.12
C PRO A 117 14.11 3.74 -7.53
N LEU A 118 13.24 3.57 -6.55
CA LEU A 118 11.80 3.37 -6.65
C LEU A 118 11.06 4.47 -5.86
N LYS A 119 9.76 4.62 -6.12
CA LYS A 119 8.89 5.53 -5.35
C LYS A 119 7.97 4.74 -4.43
N ALA A 120 7.89 5.13 -3.17
CA ALA A 120 7.02 4.52 -2.17
C ALA A 120 6.03 5.55 -1.60
N LEU A 121 4.81 5.09 -1.32
CA LEU A 121 3.71 5.89 -0.78
C LEU A 121 3.03 5.12 0.36
N SER A 122 2.57 5.84 1.39
CA SER A 122 1.96 5.31 2.62
C SER A 122 1.11 6.38 3.29
#